data_AF-Q82HL6-F1
#
_entry.id   AF-Q82HL6-F1
#
_cell.length_a   1.000
_cell.length_b   1.000
_cell.length_c   1.000
_cell.angle_alpha   90.00
_cell.angle_beta   90.00
_cell.angle_gamma   90.00
#
_symmetry.space_group_name_H-M   'P 1'
#
loop_
_entity.id
_entity.type
_entity.pdbx_description
1 polymer ?
#
loop_
_entity_poly.entity_id
_entity_poly.type
_entity_poly.pdbx_seq_one_letter_code
_entity_poly.pdbx_strand_id
1 'polypeptide(L)'
;MTGIVVFFFVAAALFVALGLADQRKLYWRFAARRYRDPEANEPSDSAYAWQRVLIFIAAAVMAFQGFKALDFADDNSWSAGELGQAVEQAASALEEEPHIDDEYSDYSDLIEQEVEDAGEDMGPGYAVNVEPADSRDDYEITAEGTDAAYCMSVSQKESDEGGFTVPGVGDQQGTYVPEYDLSATTAEGAC
;
A
#
# COMPACT_ATOMS: atom_id res chain seq x y z
N MET A 1 0.73 11.85 -5.30
CA MET A 1 0.15 11.84 -3.93
C MET A 1 0.56 13.08 -3.12
N THR A 2 1.85 13.39 -3.04
CA THR A 2 2.40 14.55 -2.29
C THR A 2 1.69 15.89 -2.53
N GLY A 3 1.32 16.23 -3.76
CA GLY A 3 0.61 17.48 -4.07
C GLY A 3 -0.78 17.60 -3.41
N ILE A 4 -1.52 16.50 -3.29
CA ILE A 4 -2.86 16.48 -2.67
C ILE A 4 -2.76 16.65 -1.16
N VAL A 5 -1.80 15.95 -0.53
CA VAL A 5 -1.50 16.07 0.90
C VAL A 5 -1.14 17.53 1.25
N VAL A 6 -0.21 18.12 0.49
CA VAL A 6 0.21 19.53 0.67
C VAL A 6 -0.98 20.47 0.52
N PHE A 7 -1.84 20.26 -0.48
CA PHE A 7 -3.03 21.07 -0.69
C PHE A 7 -3.97 21.06 0.53
N PHE A 8 -4.26 19.88 1.10
CA PHE A 8 -5.15 19.77 2.26
C PHE A 8 -4.61 20.52 3.48
N PHE A 9 -3.31 20.38 3.79
CA PHE A 9 -2.70 21.08 4.92
C PHE A 9 -2.59 22.58 4.71
N VAL A 10 -2.24 23.03 3.49
CA VAL A 10 -2.21 24.47 3.16
C VAL A 10 -3.61 25.07 3.27
N ALA A 11 -4.63 24.41 2.72
CA ALA A 11 -6.01 24.87 2.83
C ALA A 11 -6.50 24.89 4.29
N ALA A 12 -6.17 23.88 5.09
CA ALA A 12 -6.46 23.86 6.53
C ALA A 12 -5.82 25.06 7.24
N ALA A 13 -4.53 25.33 6.99
CA ALA A 13 -3.82 26.48 7.56
C ALA A 13 -4.44 27.82 7.13
N LEU A 14 -4.86 27.94 5.87
CA LEU A 14 -5.57 29.12 5.38
C LEU A 14 -6.91 29.31 6.10
N PHE A 15 -7.69 28.25 6.30
CA PHE A 15 -8.94 28.34 7.06
C PHE A 15 -8.70 28.71 8.52
N VAL A 16 -7.67 28.16 9.17
CA VAL A 16 -7.29 28.60 10.53
C VAL A 16 -6.94 30.07 10.55
N ALA A 17 -6.11 30.55 9.61
CA ALA A 17 -5.75 31.96 9.51
C ALA A 17 -6.97 32.86 9.30
N LEU A 18 -7.90 32.46 8.44
CA LEU A 18 -9.17 33.16 8.23
C LEU A 18 -10.05 33.13 9.48
N GLY A 19 -10.12 32.01 10.20
CA GLY A 19 -10.88 31.87 11.44
C GLY A 19 -10.31 32.68 12.60
N LEU A 20 -9.00 32.98 12.59
CA LEU A 20 -8.35 33.86 13.55
C LEU A 20 -8.42 35.35 13.15
N ALA A 21 -8.63 35.64 11.87
CA ALA A 21 -8.78 36.99 11.38
C ALA A 21 -10.11 37.63 11.84
N ASP A 22 -10.09 38.96 11.92
CA ASP A 22 -11.26 39.77 12.24
C ASP A 22 -12.26 39.72 11.06
N GLN A 23 -13.33 38.95 11.25
CA GLN A 23 -14.38 38.73 10.25
C GLN A 23 -15.03 40.03 9.79
N ARG A 24 -15.16 41.01 10.70
CA ARG A 24 -15.75 42.32 10.39
C ARG A 24 -14.84 43.10 9.45
N LYS A 25 -13.52 43.10 9.70
CA LYS A 25 -12.55 43.71 8.78
C LYS A 25 -12.53 43.01 7.42
N LEU A 26 -12.67 41.68 7.38
CA LEU A 26 -12.75 40.93 6.13
C LEU A 26 -14.00 41.32 5.33
N TYR A 27 -15.16 41.45 5.98
CA TYR A 27 -16.39 41.93 5.35
C TYR A 27 -16.18 43.31 4.71
N TRP A 28 -15.69 44.29 5.46
CA TRP A 28 -15.45 45.64 4.95
C TRP A 28 -14.40 45.67 3.83
N ARG A 29 -13.38 44.82 3.91
CA ARG A 29 -12.32 44.76 2.91
C ARG A 29 -12.80 44.14 1.61
N PHE A 30 -13.63 43.10 1.63
CA PHE A 30 -13.94 42.31 0.43
C PHE A 30 -15.42 42.33 0.03
N ALA A 31 -16.33 42.19 0.99
CA ALA A 31 -17.77 42.01 0.71
C ALA A 31 -18.55 43.33 0.63
N ALA A 32 -18.22 44.32 1.47
CA ALA A 32 -18.95 45.58 1.55
C ALA A 32 -19.04 46.32 0.21
N ARG A 33 -18.00 46.23 -0.64
CA ARG A 33 -17.97 46.87 -1.97
C ARG A 33 -19.04 46.36 -2.94
N ARG A 34 -19.64 45.20 -2.65
CA ARG A 34 -20.70 44.60 -3.49
C ARG A 34 -22.07 45.24 -3.23
N TYR A 35 -22.27 45.87 -2.08
CA TYR A 35 -23.55 46.43 -1.68
C TYR A 35 -23.60 47.94 -1.94
N ARG A 36 -24.78 48.42 -2.37
CA ARG A 36 -25.03 49.86 -2.56
C ARG A 36 -25.13 50.61 -1.22
N ASP A 37 -25.55 49.89 -0.18
CA ASP A 37 -25.55 50.32 1.22
C ASP A 37 -24.94 49.19 2.08
N PRO A 38 -23.64 49.25 2.37
CA PRO A 38 -22.94 48.20 3.11
C PRO A 38 -23.27 48.18 4.61
N GLU A 39 -23.65 49.31 5.20
CA GLU A 39 -23.97 49.36 6.64
C GLU A 39 -25.28 48.63 6.94
N ALA A 40 -26.28 48.78 6.05
CA ALA A 40 -27.55 48.08 6.16
C ALA A 40 -27.44 46.55 5.94
N ASN A 41 -26.35 46.08 5.32
CA ASN A 41 -26.11 44.67 5.00
C ASN A 41 -24.96 44.05 5.81
N GLU A 42 -24.53 44.69 6.90
CA GLU A 42 -23.51 44.12 7.78
C GLU A 42 -24.09 42.91 8.54
N PRO A 43 -23.42 41.73 8.51
CA PRO A 43 -23.82 40.58 9.31
C PRO A 43 -23.87 40.90 10.81
N SER A 44 -24.82 40.27 11.52
CA SER A 44 -24.90 40.39 12.98
C SER A 44 -23.68 39.75 13.67
N ASP A 45 -23.41 40.13 14.92
CA ASP A 45 -22.31 39.54 15.71
C ASP A 45 -22.43 38.02 15.85
N SER A 46 -23.67 37.52 15.98
CA SER A 46 -23.96 36.08 16.00
C SER A 46 -23.65 35.41 14.67
N ALA A 47 -23.89 36.08 13.54
CA ALA A 47 -23.55 35.56 12.22
C ALA A 47 -22.04 35.46 12.03
N TYR A 48 -21.26 36.45 12.49
CA TYR A 48 -19.80 36.37 12.49
C TYR A 48 -19.26 35.26 13.39
N ALA A 49 -19.88 35.04 14.56
CA ALA A 49 -19.51 33.93 15.44
C ALA A 49 -19.76 32.57 14.75
N TRP A 50 -20.92 32.40 14.10
CA TRP A 50 -21.23 31.19 13.33
C TRP A 50 -20.30 30.99 12.14
N GLN A 51 -20.00 32.05 11.40
CA GLN A 51 -19.05 31.99 10.29
C GLN A 51 -17.67 31.52 10.76
N ARG A 52 -17.20 32.03 11.91
CA ARG A 52 -15.94 31.58 12.51
C ARG A 52 -15.97 30.10 12.89
N VAL A 53 -17.07 29.64 13.49
CA VAL A 53 -17.25 28.22 13.82
C VAL A 53 -17.20 27.35 12.56
N LEU A 54 -17.93 27.74 11.50
CA LEU A 54 -17.93 27.00 10.24
C LEU A 54 -16.56 26.96 9.57
N ILE A 55 -15.78 28.05 9.63
CA ILE A 55 -14.41 28.09 9.12
C ILE A 55 -13.51 27.13 9.89
N PHE A 56 -13.63 27.06 11.22
CA PHE A 56 -12.85 26.09 12.00
C PHE A 56 -13.27 24.64 11.76
N ILE A 57 -14.57 24.38 11.56
CA ILE A 57 -15.05 23.06 11.15
C ILE A 57 -14.45 22.69 9.79
N ALA A 58 -14.47 23.59 8.82
CA ALA A 58 -13.85 23.37 7.51
C ALA A 58 -12.34 23.10 7.64
N ALA A 59 -11.63 23.84 8.50
CA ALA A 59 -10.22 23.61 8.79
C ALA A 59 -9.98 22.20 9.36
N ALA A 60 -10.80 21.77 10.32
CA ALA A 60 -10.69 20.45 10.94
C ALA A 60 -10.96 19.33 9.92
N VAL A 61 -11.97 19.49 9.07
CA VAL A 61 -12.25 18.55 7.97
C VAL A 61 -11.06 18.46 7.02
N MET A 62 -10.51 19.60 6.57
CA MET A 62 -9.35 19.59 5.67
C MET A 62 -8.11 18.94 6.30
N ALA A 63 -7.85 19.18 7.58
CA ALA A 63 -6.77 18.53 8.31
C ALA A 63 -6.99 17.01 8.40
N PHE A 64 -8.20 16.57 8.75
CA PHE A 64 -8.57 15.16 8.80
C PHE A 64 -8.37 14.46 7.44
N GLN A 65 -8.83 15.08 6.35
CA GLN A 65 -8.61 14.58 5.00
C GLN A 65 -7.12 14.52 4.63
N GLY A 66 -6.32 15.50 5.09
CA GLY A 66 -4.86 15.49 4.94
C GLY A 66 -4.19 14.31 5.62
N PHE A 67 -4.59 14.00 6.87
CA PHE A 67 -4.11 12.80 7.57
C PHE A 67 -4.56 11.52 6.87
N LYS A 68 -5.81 11.43 6.41
CA LYS A 68 -6.28 10.27 5.65
C LYS A 68 -5.58 10.07 4.31
N ALA A 69 -5.12 11.15 3.68
CA ALA A 69 -4.32 11.06 2.46
C ALA A 69 -2.86 10.63 2.73
N LEU A 70 -2.34 10.86 3.95
CA LEU A 70 -1.04 10.33 4.39
C LEU A 70 -1.14 8.84 4.70
N ASP A 71 -2.14 8.45 5.51
CA ASP A 71 -2.51 7.06 5.84
C ASP A 71 -2.58 6.22 4.54
N PHE A 72 -3.39 6.68 3.58
CA PHE A 72 -3.50 6.03 2.28
C PHE A 72 -2.20 6.05 1.45
N ALA A 73 -1.31 7.03 1.64
CA ALA A 73 -0.03 7.04 0.93
C ALA A 73 0.93 6.00 1.50
N ASP A 74 0.97 5.89 2.82
CA ASP A 74 1.79 4.92 3.53
C ASP A 74 1.28 3.49 3.22
N ASP A 75 -0.03 3.24 3.30
CA ASP A 75 -0.67 1.94 2.98
C ASP A 75 -0.49 1.50 1.51
N ASN A 76 -0.09 2.40 0.61
CA ASN A 76 0.12 2.11 -0.82
C ASN A 76 1.60 2.16 -1.22
N SER A 77 2.51 2.06 -0.27
CA SER A 77 3.94 1.98 -0.56
C SER A 77 4.63 1.02 0.39
N TRP A 78 5.52 0.19 -0.14
CA TRP A 78 6.37 -0.65 0.69
C TRP A 78 7.52 0.16 1.28
N SER A 79 7.80 -0.01 2.57
CA SER A 79 9.11 0.31 3.13
C SER A 79 10.07 -0.86 2.97
N ALA A 80 11.38 -0.58 3.00
CA ALA A 80 12.40 -1.63 2.93
C ALA A 80 12.26 -2.67 4.06
N GLY A 81 11.88 -2.23 5.26
CA GLY A 81 11.71 -3.13 6.41
C GLY A 81 10.48 -4.03 6.29
N GLU A 82 9.37 -3.49 5.79
CA GLU A 82 8.15 -4.27 5.52
C GLU A 82 8.39 -5.30 4.43
N LEU A 83 9.06 -4.92 3.34
CA LEU A 83 9.39 -5.86 2.27
C LEU A 83 10.30 -6.98 2.78
N GLY A 84 11.36 -6.66 3.52
CA GLY A 84 12.24 -7.68 4.09
C GLY A 84 11.51 -8.62 5.04
N GLN A 85 10.60 -8.10 5.87
CA GLN A 85 9.79 -8.91 6.77
C GLN A 85 8.80 -9.82 6.02
N ALA A 86 8.18 -9.33 4.94
CA ALA A 86 7.30 -10.13 4.10
C ALA A 86 8.09 -11.24 3.39
N VAL A 87 9.27 -10.92 2.85
CA VAL A 87 10.16 -11.87 2.17
C VAL A 87 10.65 -12.98 3.12
N GLU A 88 11.02 -12.65 4.36
CA GLU A 88 11.41 -13.65 5.37
C GLU A 88 10.24 -14.56 5.77
N GLN A 89 9.03 -14.01 5.89
CA GLN A 89 7.83 -14.78 6.20
C GLN A 89 7.42 -15.68 5.03
N ALA A 90 7.47 -15.16 3.80
CA ALA A 90 7.21 -15.91 2.58
C ALA A 90 8.19 -17.09 2.43
N ALA A 91 9.48 -16.86 2.69
CA ALA A 91 10.48 -17.93 2.73
C ALA A 91 10.11 -19.02 3.74
N SER A 92 9.60 -18.64 4.92
CA SER A 92 9.17 -19.60 5.93
C SER A 92 7.91 -20.36 5.51
N ALA A 93 6.95 -19.68 4.87
CA ALA A 93 5.70 -20.28 4.39
C ALA A 93 5.93 -21.29 3.26
N LEU A 94 6.86 -20.99 2.33
CA LEU A 94 7.29 -21.92 1.29
C LEU A 94 7.84 -23.23 1.87
N GLU A 95 8.44 -23.19 3.06
CA GLU A 95 8.99 -24.37 3.74
C GLU A 95 7.95 -25.18 4.55
N GLU A 96 6.73 -24.66 4.77
CA GLU A 96 5.75 -25.29 5.66
C GLU A 96 5.00 -26.46 5.02
N GLU A 97 4.68 -26.38 3.73
CA GLU A 97 3.88 -27.40 3.02
C GLU A 97 4.57 -27.90 1.74
N PRO A 98 4.37 -29.17 1.33
CA PRO A 98 4.86 -29.67 0.06
C PRO A 98 4.13 -29.04 -1.13
N HIS A 99 4.87 -28.70 -2.18
CA HIS A 99 4.35 -28.04 -3.39
C HIS A 99 4.43 -28.94 -4.61
N ILE A 100 3.49 -28.76 -5.54
CA ILE A 100 3.51 -29.46 -6.82
C ILE A 100 4.45 -28.69 -7.76
N ASP A 101 5.49 -29.36 -8.26
CA ASP A 101 6.34 -28.81 -9.31
C ASP A 101 5.62 -28.95 -10.65
N ASP A 102 5.34 -27.83 -11.30
CA ASP A 102 5.08 -27.84 -12.74
C ASP A 102 6.43 -27.71 -13.42
N GLU A 103 6.89 -28.78 -14.09
CA GLU A 103 8.15 -28.87 -14.84
C GLU A 103 8.37 -27.70 -15.84
N TYR A 104 7.32 -26.90 -16.10
CA TYR A 104 7.32 -25.71 -16.94
C TYR A 104 7.15 -24.36 -16.23
N SER A 105 6.85 -24.30 -14.92
CA SER A 105 6.70 -23.05 -14.17
C SER A 105 7.91 -22.77 -13.30
N ASP A 106 8.45 -21.56 -13.37
CA ASP A 106 9.29 -21.05 -12.30
C ASP A 106 8.44 -20.80 -11.03
N TYR A 107 9.08 -20.71 -9.86
CA TYR A 107 8.39 -20.46 -8.59
C TYR A 107 7.98 -18.99 -8.41
N SER A 108 8.13 -18.12 -9.43
CA SER A 108 7.93 -16.67 -9.26
C SER A 108 6.51 -16.35 -8.83
N ASP A 109 5.50 -16.94 -9.48
CA ASP A 109 4.09 -16.72 -9.14
C ASP A 109 3.76 -17.20 -7.71
N LEU A 110 4.38 -18.31 -7.27
CA LEU A 110 4.20 -18.85 -5.93
C LEU A 110 4.87 -17.94 -4.90
N ILE A 111 6.11 -17.53 -5.14
CA ILE A 111 6.85 -16.61 -4.27
C ILE A 111 6.12 -15.26 -4.18
N GLU A 112 5.63 -14.73 -5.31
CA GLU A 112 4.86 -13.48 -5.34
C GLU A 112 3.63 -13.60 -4.44
N GLN A 113 2.84 -14.66 -4.60
CA GLN A 113 1.68 -14.92 -3.74
C GLN A 113 2.05 -15.02 -2.25
N GLU A 114 3.10 -15.76 -1.89
CA GLU A 114 3.51 -15.90 -0.49
C GLU A 114 4.01 -14.56 0.10
N VAL A 115 4.66 -13.72 -0.70
CA VAL A 115 5.07 -12.36 -0.29
C VAL A 115 3.85 -11.44 -0.16
N GLU A 116 2.88 -11.53 -1.06
CA GLU A 116 1.61 -10.80 -0.96
C GLU A 116 0.84 -11.18 0.31
N ASP A 117 0.69 -12.47 0.59
CA ASP A 117 -0.03 -13.01 1.75
C ASP A 117 0.67 -12.65 3.07
N ALA A 118 2.00 -12.78 3.12
CA ALA A 118 2.79 -12.32 4.26
C ALA A 118 2.74 -10.79 4.47
N GLY A 119 2.37 -10.05 3.41
CA GLY A 119 2.36 -8.61 3.31
C GLY A 119 1.01 -7.93 3.47
N GLU A 120 -0.10 -8.67 3.71
CA GLU A 120 -1.49 -8.17 3.61
C GLU A 120 -1.75 -6.86 4.39
N ASP A 121 -1.08 -6.68 5.54
CA ASP A 121 -1.20 -5.49 6.42
C ASP A 121 0.04 -4.57 6.37
N MET A 122 1.02 -4.87 5.52
CA MET A 122 2.32 -4.18 5.44
C MET A 122 2.48 -3.35 4.18
N GLY A 123 1.89 -3.78 3.07
CA GLY A 123 2.00 -3.08 1.81
C GLY A 123 1.03 -3.59 0.75
N PRO A 124 0.91 -2.87 -0.36
CA PRO A 124 0.06 -3.31 -1.46
C PRO A 124 0.65 -4.54 -2.15
N GLY A 125 -0.06 -5.68 -2.11
CA GLY A 125 0.36 -6.91 -2.80
C GLY A 125 0.66 -6.69 -4.28
N TYR A 126 -0.24 -5.96 -4.98
CA TYR A 126 -0.09 -5.61 -6.40
C TYR A 126 1.18 -4.83 -6.77
N ALA A 127 1.94 -4.33 -5.80
CA ALA A 127 3.16 -3.59 -5.99
C ALA A 127 4.42 -4.44 -5.81
N VAL A 128 4.28 -5.71 -5.42
CA VAL A 128 5.37 -6.69 -5.36
C VAL A 128 5.64 -7.19 -6.77
N ASN A 129 6.91 -7.43 -7.08
CA ASN A 129 7.33 -8.02 -8.35
C ASN A 129 8.45 -9.02 -8.06
N VAL A 130 8.24 -10.25 -8.53
CA VAL A 130 9.21 -11.34 -8.41
C VAL A 130 9.67 -11.73 -9.81
N GLU A 131 10.96 -11.65 -10.05
CA GLU A 131 11.56 -12.03 -11.33
C GLU A 131 12.64 -13.10 -11.13
N PRO A 132 12.69 -14.13 -11.98
CA PRO A 132 13.78 -15.10 -11.93
C PRO A 132 15.10 -14.40 -12.31
N ALA A 133 16.15 -14.65 -11.53
CA ALA A 133 17.48 -14.14 -11.79
C ALA A 133 18.23 -14.98 -12.85
N ASP A 134 19.53 -14.73 -13.01
CA ASP A 134 20.38 -15.46 -13.98
C ASP A 134 20.45 -16.98 -13.69
N SER A 135 20.18 -17.39 -12.44
CA SER A 135 20.12 -18.78 -12.01
C SER A 135 18.66 -19.26 -11.94
N ARG A 136 18.42 -20.55 -12.21
CA ARG A 136 17.06 -21.13 -12.19
C ARG A 136 16.42 -21.14 -10.80
N ASP A 137 17.25 -21.01 -9.78
CA ASP A 137 16.89 -21.24 -8.38
C ASP A 137 16.86 -19.92 -7.60
N ASP A 138 17.26 -18.80 -8.22
CA ASP A 138 17.34 -17.48 -7.59
C ASP A 138 16.26 -16.55 -8.15
N TYR A 139 15.61 -15.81 -7.25
CA TYR A 139 14.51 -14.90 -7.56
C TYR A 139 14.79 -13.53 -6.93
N GLU A 140 14.72 -12.48 -7.74
CA GLU A 140 14.80 -11.11 -7.27
C GLU A 140 13.40 -10.60 -6.93
N ILE A 141 13.25 -10.09 -5.71
CA ILE A 141 12.00 -9.58 -5.18
C ILE A 141 12.16 -8.07 -4.96
N THR A 142 11.27 -7.31 -5.59
CA THR A 142 11.22 -5.84 -5.52
C THR A 142 9.80 -5.38 -5.21
N ALA A 143 9.64 -4.15 -4.74
CA ALA A 143 8.31 -3.59 -4.54
C ALA A 143 8.26 -2.07 -4.78
N GLU A 144 7.12 -1.56 -5.27
CA GLU A 144 6.94 -0.12 -5.43
C GLU A 144 6.93 0.60 -4.07
N GLY A 145 7.64 1.73 -3.99
CA GLY A 145 7.75 2.54 -2.78
C GLY A 145 9.12 2.45 -2.10
N THR A 146 9.92 1.44 -2.44
CA THR A 146 11.27 1.24 -1.92
C THR A 146 12.24 0.90 -3.05
N ASP A 147 13.52 1.29 -2.87
CA ASP A 147 14.62 0.84 -3.75
C ASP A 147 15.27 -0.46 -3.21
N ALA A 148 14.70 -1.05 -2.16
CA ALA A 148 15.17 -2.30 -1.61
C ALA A 148 14.85 -3.46 -2.56
N ALA A 149 15.81 -4.35 -2.71
CA ALA A 149 15.67 -5.62 -3.42
C ALA A 149 16.13 -6.73 -2.48
N TYR A 150 15.52 -7.91 -2.63
CA TYR A 150 15.89 -9.10 -1.91
C TYR A 150 16.08 -10.25 -2.88
N CYS A 151 17.13 -11.02 -2.67
CA CYS A 151 17.39 -12.23 -3.43
C CYS A 151 16.92 -13.44 -2.62
N MET A 152 16.05 -14.26 -3.21
CA MET A 152 15.58 -15.51 -2.63
C MET A 152 16.09 -16.68 -3.46
N SER A 153 16.84 -17.58 -2.83
CA SER A 153 17.27 -18.84 -3.43
C SER A 153 16.38 -19.97 -2.95
N VAL A 154 15.71 -20.65 -3.88
CA VAL A 154 14.81 -21.78 -3.63
C VAL A 154 15.46 -23.08 -4.08
N SER A 155 15.44 -24.08 -3.21
CA SER A 155 15.91 -25.42 -3.53
C SER A 155 14.80 -26.43 -3.27
N GLN A 156 14.63 -27.39 -4.18
CA GLN A 156 13.56 -28.39 -4.07
C GLN A 156 14.13 -29.77 -3.73
N LYS A 157 13.36 -30.54 -2.95
CA LYS A 157 13.59 -31.97 -2.70
C LYS A 157 12.26 -32.70 -2.79
N GLU A 158 12.21 -33.83 -3.49
CA GLU A 158 10.99 -34.68 -3.51
C GLU A 158 10.56 -35.01 -2.07
N SER A 159 9.29 -34.74 -1.78
CA SER A 159 8.75 -34.82 -0.43
C SER A 159 8.67 -36.28 0.04
N ASP A 160 8.97 -36.50 1.31
CA ASP A 160 8.77 -37.82 1.94
C ASP A 160 7.26 -38.15 2.09
N GLU A 161 6.37 -37.15 1.96
CA GLU A 161 4.91 -37.33 1.93
C GLU A 161 4.40 -37.94 0.61
N GLY A 162 5.23 -37.89 -0.44
CA GLY A 162 4.99 -38.52 -1.73
C GLY A 162 4.34 -37.58 -2.73
N GLY A 163 3.21 -38.00 -3.30
CA GLY A 163 2.53 -37.29 -4.37
C GLY A 163 1.24 -38.01 -4.72
N PHE A 164 0.45 -37.45 -5.63
CA PHE A 164 -0.85 -38.00 -5.97
C PHE A 164 -0.88 -38.58 -7.38
N THR A 165 -1.80 -39.54 -7.60
CA THR A 165 -2.03 -40.13 -8.93
C THR A 165 -3.31 -39.56 -9.52
N VAL A 166 -3.20 -38.88 -10.66
CA VAL A 166 -4.33 -38.43 -11.46
C VAL A 166 -4.88 -39.63 -12.25
N PRO A 167 -6.12 -40.08 -12.03
CA PRO A 167 -6.68 -41.20 -12.77
C PRO A 167 -6.85 -40.87 -14.26
N GLY A 168 -6.43 -41.79 -15.12
CA GLY A 168 -6.55 -41.64 -16.57
C GLY A 168 -8.00 -41.75 -17.07
N VAL A 169 -8.28 -41.16 -18.23
CA VAL A 169 -9.60 -41.25 -18.88
C VAL A 169 -9.69 -42.56 -19.68
N GLY A 170 -10.63 -43.43 -19.32
CA GLY A 170 -10.87 -44.71 -20.01
C GLY A 170 -9.90 -45.80 -19.54
N ASP A 171 -9.25 -46.50 -20.50
CA ASP A 171 -8.26 -47.54 -20.24
C ASP A 171 -6.82 -47.00 -20.05
N GLN A 172 -6.65 -45.67 -19.94
CA GLN A 172 -5.35 -45.04 -19.77
C GLN A 172 -4.83 -45.22 -18.33
N GLN A 173 -3.54 -45.54 -18.17
CA GLN A 173 -2.89 -45.55 -16.86
C GLN A 173 -2.87 -44.13 -16.29
N GLY A 174 -3.02 -44.01 -14.97
CA GLY A 174 -2.94 -42.71 -14.29
C GLY A 174 -1.53 -42.13 -14.33
N THR A 175 -1.44 -40.81 -14.19
CA THR A 175 -0.17 -40.07 -14.11
C THR A 175 0.14 -39.79 -12.65
N TYR A 176 1.36 -40.11 -12.21
CA TYR A 176 1.85 -39.73 -10.88
C TYR A 176 2.43 -38.32 -10.94
N VAL A 177 2.05 -37.49 -9.96
CA VAL A 177 2.51 -36.11 -9.78
C VAL A 177 3.25 -36.06 -8.44
N PRO A 178 4.59 -35.90 -8.43
CA PRO A 178 5.36 -35.76 -7.19
C PRO A 178 5.11 -34.41 -6.52
N GLU A 179 5.17 -34.38 -5.20
CA GLU A 179 5.24 -33.15 -4.40
C GLU A 179 6.68 -32.93 -3.93
N TYR A 180 7.04 -31.68 -3.67
CA TYR A 180 8.40 -31.26 -3.32
C TYR A 180 8.37 -30.39 -2.07
N ASP A 181 9.24 -30.73 -1.12
CA ASP A 181 9.58 -29.84 -0.01
C ASP A 181 10.53 -28.78 -0.57
N LEU A 182 10.15 -27.50 -0.41
CA LEU A 182 11.00 -26.38 -0.77
C LEU A 182 11.84 -25.95 0.43
N SER A 183 13.03 -25.45 0.17
CA SER A 183 13.83 -24.70 1.13
C SER A 183 14.26 -23.38 0.52
N ALA A 184 13.97 -22.29 1.22
CA ALA A 184 14.16 -20.94 0.75
C ALA A 184 15.14 -20.19 1.66
N THR A 185 16.14 -19.55 1.05
CA THR A 185 17.08 -18.68 1.75
C THR A 185 17.04 -17.29 1.18
N THR A 186 17.03 -16.28 2.04
CA THR A 186 16.89 -14.88 1.64
C THR A 186 18.16 -14.10 1.95
N ALA A 187 18.48 -13.15 1.08
CA ALA A 187 19.57 -12.22 1.24
C ALA A 187 19.12 -10.80 0.87
N GLU A 188 19.57 -9.81 1.64
CA GLU A 188 19.33 -8.40 1.31
C GLU A 188 20.21 -7.97 0.13
N GLY A 189 19.61 -7.33 -0.86
CA GLY A 189 20.24 -6.93 -2.12
C GLY A 189 19.66 -7.66 -3.33
N ALA A 190 19.99 -7.13 -4.51
CA ALA A 190 19.71 -7.75 -5.79
C ALA A 190 20.41 -9.11 -5.93
N CYS A 191 19.84 -9.98 -6.78
CA CYS A 191 20.54 -11.13 -7.33
C CYS A 191 21.52 -10.65 -8.45
#